data_AF-A0A077KRH5-F1
#
_entry.id   AF-A0A077KRH5-F1
#
_cell.length_a   1.000
_cell.length_b   1.000
_cell.length_c   1.000
_cell.angle_alpha   90.00
_cell.angle_beta   90.00
_cell.angle_gamma   90.00
#
_symmetry.space_group_name_H-M   'P 1'
#
loop_
_entity.id
_entity.type
_entity.pdbx_description
1 polymer ?
#
loop_
_entity_poly.entity_id
_entity_poly.type
_entity_poly.pdbx_seq_one_letter_code
_entity_poly.pdbx_strand_id
1 'polypeptide(L)'
;MIKTERNFQIELLAFFINLFLIFYLKLTSIDAALILIASATVLSAEIFNTAIEKICDIIQPDFDKRIGFIKDIAAGAVVLIAISSVIIGILVYWKYLF
;
A
#
# COMPACT_ATOMS: atom_id res chain seq x y z
N MET A 1 -7.94 9.45 6.55
CA MET A 1 -7.29 8.16 6.21
C MET A 1 -7.96 7.01 6.94
N ILE A 2 -7.63 6.66 8.20
CA ILE A 2 -8.20 5.46 8.86
C ILE A 2 -9.75 5.43 8.91
N LYS A 3 -10.42 6.58 9.04
CA LYS A 3 -11.90 6.66 9.05
C LYS A 3 -12.54 7.12 7.74
N THR A 4 -11.73 7.49 6.76
CA THR A 4 -12.18 8.29 5.58
C THR A 4 -11.86 7.60 4.27
N GLU A 5 -10.71 6.93 4.17
CA GLU A 5 -10.23 6.29 2.95
C GLU A 5 -10.43 4.78 3.04
N ARG A 6 -11.31 4.25 2.18
CA ARG A 6 -11.63 2.82 2.15
C ARG A 6 -10.43 1.98 1.71
N ASN A 7 -9.60 2.47 0.78
CA ASN A 7 -8.40 1.78 0.32
C ASN A 7 -7.40 1.59 1.47
N PHE A 8 -7.09 2.67 2.21
CA PHE A 8 -6.23 2.60 3.38
C PHE A 8 -6.73 1.62 4.46
N GLN A 9 -8.04 1.52 4.68
CA GLN A 9 -8.61 0.54 5.62
C GLN A 9 -8.36 -0.90 5.17
N ILE A 10 -8.54 -1.18 3.87
CA ILE A 10 -8.32 -2.50 3.28
C ILE A 10 -6.84 -2.88 3.37
N GLU A 11 -5.94 -1.96 3.02
CA GLU A 11 -4.48 -2.18 3.09
C GLU A 11 -4.02 -2.40 4.54
N LEU A 12 -4.59 -1.64 5.49
CA LEU A 12 -4.28 -1.80 6.91
C LEU A 12 -4.79 -3.14 7.44
N LEU A 13 -5.99 -3.58 7.03
CA LEU A 13 -6.50 -4.90 7.35
C LEU A 13 -5.60 -6.00 6.76
N ALA A 14 -5.18 -5.85 5.50
CA ALA A 14 -4.26 -6.77 4.85
C ALA A 14 -2.91 -6.84 5.58
N PHE A 15 -2.41 -5.72 6.09
CA PHE A 15 -1.20 -5.70 6.93
C PHE A 15 -1.36 -6.53 8.21
N PHE A 16 -2.49 -6.41 8.91
CA PHE A 16 -2.77 -7.25 10.09
C PHE A 16 -2.92 -8.73 9.75
N ILE A 17 -3.54 -9.05 8.61
CA ILE A 17 -3.61 -10.43 8.10
C ILE A 17 -2.19 -10.96 7.83
N ASN A 18 -1.32 -10.18 7.20
CA ASN A 18 0.07 -10.56 6.97
C ASN A 18 0.83 -10.79 8.27
N LEU A 19 0.65 -9.95 9.29
CA LEU A 19 1.22 -10.18 10.62
C LEU A 19 0.77 -11.53 11.20
N PHE A 20 -0.52 -11.83 11.13
CA PHE A 20 -1.04 -13.12 11.59
C PHE A 20 -0.42 -14.29 10.81
N LEU A 21 -0.34 -14.20 9.49
CA LEU A 21 0.24 -15.25 8.64
C LEU A 21 1.74 -15.48 8.92
N ILE A 22 2.51 -14.42 9.19
CA ILE A 22 3.93 -14.52 9.57
C ILE A 22 4.09 -15.44 10.79
N PHE A 23 3.27 -15.23 11.83
CA PHE A 23 3.31 -16.06 13.04
C PHE A 23 2.73 -17.47 12.82
N TYR A 24 1.62 -17.57 12.09
CA TYR A 24 0.91 -18.84 11.85
C TYR A 24 1.74 -19.82 11.01
N LEU A 25 2.35 -19.35 9.92
CA LEU A 25 3.18 -20.16 9.01
C LEU A 25 4.64 -20.26 9.47
N LYS A 26 5.01 -19.60 10.58
CA LYS A 26 6.37 -19.58 11.15
C LYS A 26 7.42 -19.17 10.12
N LEU A 27 7.18 -18.03 9.47
CA LEU A 27 8.10 -17.48 8.47
C LEU A 27 9.50 -17.27 9.06
N THR A 28 10.54 -17.50 8.25
CA THR A 28 11.91 -17.10 8.59
C THR A 28 12.00 -15.58 8.76
N SER A 29 12.99 -15.11 9.52
CA SER A 29 13.17 -13.66 9.76
C SER A 29 13.32 -12.85 8.48
N ILE A 30 13.91 -13.44 7.44
CA ILE A 30 14.11 -12.78 6.13
C ILE A 30 12.77 -12.69 5.38
N ASP A 31 12.03 -13.79 5.28
CA ASP A 31 10.74 -13.80 4.60
C ASP A 31 9.71 -12.90 5.31
N ALA A 32 9.71 -12.91 6.65
CA ALA A 32 8.90 -12.00 7.45
C ALA A 32 9.26 -10.53 7.18
N ALA A 33 10.56 -10.19 7.13
CA ALA A 33 11.01 -8.84 6.83
C ALA A 33 10.56 -8.38 5.43
N LEU A 34 10.61 -9.26 4.42
CA LEU A 34 10.14 -8.95 3.06
C LEU A 34 8.64 -8.61 3.04
N ILE A 35 7.79 -9.41 3.70
CA ILE A 35 6.35 -9.17 3.78
C ILE A 35 6.04 -7.86 4.53
N LEU A 36 6.75 -7.61 5.63
CA LEU A 36 6.58 -6.39 6.43
C LEU A 36 6.97 -5.15 5.64
N ILE A 37 8.12 -5.17 4.96
CA ILE A 37 8.59 -4.05 4.14
C ILE A 37 7.63 -3.82 2.97
N ALA A 38 7.19 -4.87 2.28
CA ALA A 38 6.24 -4.76 1.18
C ALA A 38 4.93 -4.08 1.64
N SER A 39 4.36 -4.57 2.74
CA SER A 39 3.11 -4.04 3.28
C SER A 39 3.26 -2.60 3.81
N ALA A 40 4.37 -2.30 4.48
CA ALA A 40 4.66 -0.94 4.97
C ALA A 40 4.87 0.05 3.82
N THR A 41 5.45 -0.40 2.70
CA THR A 41 5.67 0.44 1.52
C THR A 41 4.35 0.78 0.84
N VAL A 42 3.40 -0.16 0.75
CA VAL A 42 2.04 0.10 0.25
C VAL A 42 1.35 1.16 1.11
N LEU A 43 1.31 0.96 2.43
CA LEU A 43 0.69 1.92 3.35
C LEU A 43 1.34 3.31 3.28
N SER A 44 2.67 3.36 3.15
CA SER A 44 3.41 4.62 3.00
C SER A 44 3.06 5.32 1.69
N ALA A 45 2.96 4.58 0.60
CA ALA A 45 2.58 5.11 -0.71
C ALA A 45 1.18 5.71 -0.68
N GLU A 46 0.22 5.05 -0.04
CA GLU A 46 -1.16 5.56 0.11
C GLU A 46 -1.19 6.84 0.96
N ILE A 47 -0.40 6.91 2.04
CA ILE A 47 -0.24 8.13 2.85
C ILE A 47 0.32 9.28 2.02
N PHE A 48 1.34 9.01 1.20
CA PHE A 48 1.90 10.03 0.30
C PHE A 48 0.91 10.45 -0.78
N ASN A 49 0.15 9.52 -1.35
CA ASN A 49 -0.90 9.85 -2.33
C ASN A 49 -1.92 10.82 -1.73
N THR A 50 -2.49 10.50 -0.56
CA THR A 50 -3.43 11.40 0.12
C THR A 50 -2.80 12.74 0.51
N ALA A 51 -1.52 12.76 0.88
CA ALA A 51 -0.82 14.01 1.16
C ALA A 51 -0.71 14.90 -0.09
N ILE A 52 -0.35 14.30 -1.24
CA ILE A 52 -0.27 14.99 -2.54
C ILE A 52 -1.64 15.51 -2.95
N GLU A 53 -2.70 14.68 -2.84
CA GLU A 53 -4.08 15.07 -3.15
C GLU A 53 -4.50 16.30 -2.33
N LYS A 54 -4.27 16.28 -1.01
CA LYS A 54 -4.60 17.39 -0.12
C LYS A 54 -3.82 18.65 -0.43
N ILE A 55 -2.52 18.53 -0.73
CA ILE A 55 -1.71 19.69 -1.14
C ILE A 55 -2.28 20.30 -2.43
N CYS A 56 -2.63 19.45 -3.40
CA CYS A 56 -3.24 19.90 -4.65
C CYS A 56 -4.57 20.62 -4.42
N ASP A 57 -5.44 20.08 -3.56
CA ASP A 57 -6.74 20.69 -3.22
C ASP A 57 -6.59 22.06 -2.52
N ILE A 58 -5.52 22.23 -1.73
CA ILE A 58 -5.22 23.52 -1.08
C ILE A 58 -4.69 24.55 -2.10
N ILE A 59 -3.84 24.12 -3.04
CA ILE A 59 -3.22 25.01 -4.03
C ILE A 59 -4.21 25.43 -5.11
N GLN A 60 -5.08 24.53 -5.54
CA GLN A 60 -6.04 24.76 -6.61
C GLN A 60 -7.35 24.02 -6.30
N PRO A 61 -8.30 24.69 -5.60
CA PRO A 61 -9.55 24.07 -5.16
C PRO A 61 -10.57 23.87 -6.30
N ASP A 62 -10.45 24.63 -7.39
CA ASP A 62 -11.27 24.47 -8.59
C ASP A 62 -10.72 23.38 -9.51
N PHE A 63 -11.57 22.82 -10.36
CA PHE A 63 -11.16 21.77 -11.29
C PHE A 63 -10.10 22.29 -12.29
N ASP A 64 -8.90 21.70 -12.24
CA ASP A 64 -7.80 21.95 -13.17
C ASP A 64 -7.26 20.61 -13.72
N LYS A 65 -7.19 20.49 -15.06
CA LYS A 65 -6.70 19.27 -15.72
C LYS A 65 -5.27 18.90 -15.33
N ARG A 66 -4.42 19.88 -15.02
CA ARG A 66 -3.01 19.64 -14.63
C ARG A 66 -2.93 19.02 -13.25
N ILE A 67 -3.78 19.48 -12.32
CA ILE A 67 -3.90 18.90 -10.98
C ILE A 67 -4.45 17.48 -11.06
N GLY A 68 -5.46 17.25 -11.91
CA GLY A 68 -5.96 15.90 -12.19
C GLY A 68 -4.83 14.94 -12.59
N PHE A 69 -4.00 15.36 -13.55
CA PHE A 69 -2.86 14.56 -14.00
C PHE A 69 -1.83 14.27 -12.89
N ILE A 70 -1.56 15.22 -11.99
CA ILE A 70 -0.65 15.00 -10.84
C ILE A 70 -1.23 13.95 -9.89
N LYS A 71 -2.54 14.03 -9.59
CA LYS A 71 -3.24 13.05 -8.75
C LYS A 71 -3.24 11.67 -9.40
N ASP A 72 -3.46 11.60 -10.71
CA ASP A 72 -3.42 10.34 -11.46
C ASP A 72 -2.04 9.67 -11.39
N ILE A 73 -0.95 10.44 -11.47
CA ILE A 73 0.42 9.92 -11.29
C ILE A 73 0.61 9.36 -9.88
N ALA A 74 0.17 10.09 -8.86
CA ALA A 74 0.30 9.66 -7.47
C ALA A 74 -0.47 8.36 -7.20
N ALA A 75 -1.72 8.26 -7.69
CA ALA A 75 -2.51 7.03 -7.63
C ALA A 75 -1.85 5.88 -8.41
N GLY A 76 -1.27 6.17 -9.58
CA GLY A 76 -0.51 5.19 -10.37
C GLY A 76 0.68 4.60 -9.62
N ALA A 77 1.38 5.40 -8.82
CA ALA A 77 2.48 4.92 -7.97
C ALA A 77 2.00 3.93 -6.90
N VAL A 78 0.85 4.20 -6.25
CA VAL A 78 0.25 3.28 -5.28
C VAL A 78 -0.08 1.93 -5.93
N VAL A 79 -0.69 1.94 -7.12
CA VAL A 79 -1.04 0.71 -7.85
C VAL A 79 0.19 -0.14 -8.16
N LEU A 80 1.28 0.48 -8.63
CA LEU A 80 2.53 -0.23 -8.93
C LEU A 80 3.14 -0.90 -7.68
N ILE A 81 3.10 -0.19 -6.55
CA ILE A 81 3.60 -0.70 -5.27
C ILE A 81 2.70 -1.83 -4.76
N ALA A 82 1.37 -1.69 -4.88
CA ALA A 82 0.41 -2.72 -4.49
C ALA A 82 0.60 -4.01 -5.29
N ILE A 83 0.75 -3.93 -6.61
CA ILE A 83 1.04 -5.09 -7.47
C ILE A 83 2.36 -5.75 -7.06
N SER A 84 3.40 -4.95 -6.83
CA SER A 84 4.70 -5.47 -6.39
C SER A 84 4.61 -6.19 -5.04
N SER A 85 3.84 -5.64 -4.09
CA SER A 85 3.58 -6.27 -2.80
C SER A 85 2.84 -7.60 -2.93
N VAL A 86 1.88 -7.71 -3.84
CA VAL A 86 1.17 -8.97 -4.11
C VAL A 86 2.13 -10.03 -4.66
N ILE A 87 3.00 -9.65 -5.60
CA ILE A 87 4.00 -10.57 -6.17
C ILE A 87 4.95 -11.08 -5.09
N ILE A 88 5.47 -10.19 -4.22
CA ILE A 88 6.32 -10.56 -3.09
C ILE A 88 5.57 -11.52 -2.15
N GLY A 89 4.31 -11.21 -1.84
CA GLY A 89 3.43 -12.07 -1.03
C GLY A 89 3.32 -13.48 -1.59
N ILE A 90 3.03 -13.61 -2.90
CA ILE A 90 2.93 -14.91 -3.57
C ILE A 90 4.27 -15.66 -3.47
N LEU A 91 5.38 -15.02 -3.84
CA LEU A 91 6.70 -15.68 -3.85
C LEU A 91 7.15 -16.15 -2.46
N VAL A 92 6.82 -15.39 -1.43
CA VAL A 92 7.14 -15.76 -0.04
C VAL A 92 6.22 -16.87 0.44
N TYR A 93 4.91 -16.66 0.42
CA TYR A 93 3.95 -17.61 1.00
C TYR A 93 3.88 -18.93 0.24
N TRP A 94 4.19 -18.96 -1.06
CA TRP A 94 4.24 -20.19 -1.84
C TRP A 94 5.16 -21.25 -1.21
N LYS A 95 6.31 -20.84 -0.66
CA LYS A 95 7.29 -21.74 0.00
C LYS A 95 6.78 -22.42 1.27
N TYR A 96 5.73 -21.88 1.88
CA TYR A 96 5.18 -22.34 3.16
C TYR A 96 3.88 -23.12 3.00
N LEU A 97 3.22 -22.98 1.83
CA LEU A 97 1.96 -23.65 1.52
C LEU A 97 2.15 -24.91 0.68
N PHE A 98 3.27 -25.01 -0.06
CA PHE A 98 3.63 -26.15 -0.92
C PHE A 98 5.09 -26.53 -0.70
#